data_AF-B3P4A2-F1
#
_entry.id   AF-B3P4A2-F1
#
_cell.length_a   1.000
_cell.length_b   1.000
_cell.length_c   1.000
_cell.angle_alpha   90.00
_cell.angle_beta   90.00
_cell.angle_gamma   90.00
#
_symmetry.space_group_name_H-M   'P 1'
#
loop_
_entity.id
_entity.type
_entity.pdbx_description
1 polymer ?
#
loop_
_entity_poly.entity_id
_entity_poly.type
_entity_poly.pdbx_seq_one_letter_code
_entity_poly.pdbx_strand_id
1 'polypeptide(L)'
;MEPPYAPLSESCAKALGDKMYEKRKLASQEIEKMVTEFNNKNNSAQIRKLIEVLATDYCTSRDANRRKGALIGLAAMGIGLRKIKIDFRPKDF
;
A
#
# COMPACT_ATOMS: atom_id res chain seq x y z
N MET A 1 -13.36 -16.98 7.04
CA MET A 1 -12.35 -17.01 5.97
C MET A 1 -11.91 -15.56 5.78
N GLU A 2 -10.68 -15.18 6.17
CA GLU A 2 -10.19 -13.82 5.90
C GLU A 2 -10.08 -13.63 4.37
N PRO A 3 -10.44 -12.47 3.81
CA PRO A 3 -10.28 -12.19 2.38
C PRO A 3 -8.82 -12.43 1.94
N PRO A 4 -8.57 -13.00 0.75
CA PRO A 4 -7.23 -13.37 0.29
C PRO A 4 -6.25 -12.18 0.16
N TYR A 5 -6.78 -10.95 0.17
CA TYR A 5 -5.98 -9.72 0.09
C TYR A 5 -6.20 -8.79 1.28
N ALA A 6 -6.87 -9.25 2.35
CA ALA A 6 -7.16 -8.40 3.50
C ALA A 6 -5.86 -7.75 4.04
N PRO A 7 -5.84 -6.43 4.27
CA PRO A 7 -6.98 -5.50 4.35
C PRO A 7 -7.48 -4.86 3.04
N LEU A 8 -6.91 -5.19 1.88
CA LEU A 8 -7.40 -4.67 0.59
C LEU A 8 -8.79 -5.22 0.24
N SER A 9 -9.63 -4.36 -0.33
CA SER A 9 -10.82 -4.79 -1.04
C SER A 9 -10.42 -5.58 -2.30
N GLU A 10 -11.24 -6.56 -2.70
CA GLU A 10 -10.95 -7.35 -3.91
C GLU A 10 -10.92 -6.48 -5.17
N SER A 11 -11.73 -5.41 -5.19
CA SER A 11 -11.76 -4.40 -6.24
C SER A 11 -10.45 -3.61 -6.30
N CYS A 12 -9.92 -3.16 -5.16
CA CYS A 12 -8.65 -2.44 -5.09
C CYS A 12 -7.49 -3.34 -5.55
N ALA A 13 -7.46 -4.59 -5.10
CA ALA A 13 -6.49 -5.60 -5.55
C ALA A 13 -6.53 -5.78 -7.08
N LYS A 14 -7.72 -6.02 -7.65
CA LYS A 14 -7.90 -6.15 -9.12
C LYS A 14 -7.45 -4.88 -9.86
N ALA A 15 -7.83 -3.70 -9.37
CA ALA A 15 -7.47 -2.42 -9.97
C ALA A 15 -5.96 -2.13 -9.91
N LEU A 16 -5.28 -2.54 -8.83
CA LEU A 16 -3.83 -2.40 -8.67
C LEU A 16 -3.03 -3.24 -9.68
N GLY A 17 -3.59 -4.37 -10.11
CA GLY A 17 -3.02 -5.22 -11.15
C GLY A 17 -3.49 -4.92 -12.58
N ASP A 18 -4.33 -3.90 -12.80
CA ASP A 18 -4.97 -3.66 -14.09
C ASP A 18 -3.96 -3.18 -15.16
N LYS A 19 -4.25 -3.47 -16.43
CA LYS A 19 -3.46 -3.00 -17.58
C LYS A 19 -3.47 -1.47 -17.66
N MET A 20 -4.61 -0.84 -17.33
CA MET A 20 -4.77 0.60 -17.34
C MET A 20 -4.01 1.24 -16.18
N TYR A 21 -3.15 2.21 -16.49
CA TYR A 21 -2.39 2.95 -15.47
C TYR A 21 -3.31 3.75 -14.53
N GLU A 22 -4.35 4.41 -15.07
CA GLU A 22 -5.27 5.21 -14.25
C GLU A 22 -5.96 4.40 -13.15
N LYS A 23 -6.35 3.15 -13.44
CA LYS A 23 -6.92 2.26 -12.43
C LYS A 23 -5.91 1.90 -11.34
N ARG A 24 -4.64 1.67 -11.71
CA ARG A 24 -3.56 1.41 -10.75
C ARG A 24 -3.29 2.62 -9.86
N LYS A 25 -3.32 3.82 -10.43
CA LYS A 25 -3.19 5.08 -9.71
C LYS A 25 -4.33 5.27 -8.72
N LEU A 26 -5.58 5.07 -9.13
CA LEU A 26 -6.75 5.16 -8.25
C LEU A 26 -6.65 4.16 -7.09
N ALA A 27 -6.29 2.90 -7.36
CA ALA A 27 -6.08 1.90 -6.33
C ALA A 27 -4.99 2.30 -5.33
N SER A 28 -3.87 2.85 -5.82
CA SER A 28 -2.78 3.32 -4.94
C SER A 28 -3.21 4.47 -4.03
N GLN A 29 -4.07 5.38 -4.50
CA GLN A 29 -4.60 6.47 -3.68
C GLN A 29 -5.55 5.95 -2.58
N GLU A 30 -6.32 4.91 -2.87
CA GLU A 30 -7.15 4.22 -1.88
C GLU A 30 -6.29 3.56 -0.81
N ILE A 31 -5.19 2.91 -1.21
CA ILE A 31 -4.20 2.33 -0.30
C ILE A 31 -3.57 3.39 0.61
N GLU A 32 -3.20 4.56 0.09
CA GLU A 32 -2.66 5.67 0.90
C GLU A 32 -3.64 6.08 2.02
N LYS A 33 -4.92 6.26 1.67
CA LYS A 33 -5.96 6.63 2.63
C LYS A 33 -6.13 5.56 3.70
N MET A 34 -6.20 4.30 3.29
CA MET A 34 -6.33 3.16 4.19
C MET A 34 -5.15 3.06 5.17
N VAL A 35 -3.91 3.20 4.68
CA VAL A 35 -2.72 3.20 5.53
C VAL A 35 -2.70 4.37 6.49
N THR A 36 -3.12 5.56 6.05
CA THR A 36 -3.25 6.74 6.92
C THR A 36 -4.25 6.47 8.05
N GLU A 37 -5.40 5.87 7.76
CA GLU A 37 -6.40 5.51 8.76
C GLU A 37 -5.92 4.44 9.74
N PHE A 38 -5.26 3.39 9.24
CA PHE A 38 -4.66 2.38 10.11
C PHE A 38 -3.57 2.95 11.00
N ASN A 39 -2.75 3.86 10.47
CA ASN A 39 -1.71 4.54 11.24
C ASN A 39 -2.32 5.42 12.34
N ASN A 40 -3.36 6.20 12.03
CA ASN A 40 -4.09 7.00 13.00
C ASN A 40 -4.73 6.16 14.12
N LYS A 41 -5.12 4.91 13.81
CA LYS A 41 -5.66 3.95 14.77
C LYS A 41 -4.57 3.11 15.48
N ASN A 42 -3.28 3.40 15.27
CA ASN A 42 -2.14 2.59 15.73
C ASN A 42 -2.23 1.11 15.34
N ASN A 43 -2.87 0.80 14.21
CA ASN A 43 -3.07 -0.55 13.72
C ASN A 43 -1.91 -0.99 12.80
N SER A 44 -0.72 -1.09 13.38
CA SER A 44 0.50 -1.50 12.67
C SER A 44 0.41 -2.93 12.11
N ALA A 45 -0.42 -3.80 12.70
CA ALA A 45 -0.63 -5.16 12.22
C ALA A 45 -1.25 -5.19 10.81
N GLN A 46 -2.25 -4.35 10.56
CA GLN A 46 -2.89 -4.26 9.23
C GLN A 46 -1.96 -3.65 8.18
N ILE A 47 -1.15 -2.66 8.58
CA ILE A 47 -0.12 -2.09 7.70
C ILE A 47 0.89 -3.17 7.30
N ARG A 48 1.34 -3.99 8.25
CA ARG A 48 2.30 -5.06 7.98
C ARG A 48 1.73 -6.14 7.06
N LYS A 49 0.47 -6.57 7.30
CA LYS A 49 -0.25 -7.48 6.38
C LYS A 49 -0.33 -6.91 4.96
N LEU A 50 -0.62 -5.62 4.82
CA LEU A 50 -0.69 -4.96 3.53
C LEU A 50 0.66 -4.93 2.79
N ILE A 51 1.76 -4.67 3.50
CA ILE A 51 3.12 -4.75 2.94
C ILE A 51 3.41 -6.17 2.48
N GLU A 52 3.09 -7.17 3.30
CA GLU A 52 3.29 -8.58 2.98
C GLU A 52 2.55 -8.96 1.69
N VAL A 53 1.25 -8.66 1.57
CA VAL A 53 0.47 -8.93 0.34
C VAL A 53 1.09 -8.28 -0.90
N LEU A 54 1.51 -7.01 -0.83
CA LEU A 54 2.13 -6.34 -1.98
C LEU A 54 3.51 -6.94 -2.31
N ALA A 55 4.31 -7.25 -1.29
CA ALA A 55 5.65 -7.79 -1.48
C ALA A 55 5.65 -9.25 -1.96
N THR A 56 4.75 -10.09 -1.45
CA THR A 56 4.68 -11.50 -1.82
C THR A 56 3.85 -11.70 -3.07
N ASP A 57 2.65 -11.12 -3.17
CA ASP A 57 1.70 -11.51 -4.22
C ASP A 57 1.79 -10.62 -5.47
N TYR A 58 2.23 -9.37 -5.32
CA TYR A 58 2.35 -8.44 -6.44
C TYR A 58 3.79 -8.33 -6.95
N CYS A 59 4.78 -8.11 -6.08
CA CYS A 59 6.18 -7.95 -6.52
C CYS A 59 6.77 -9.23 -7.12
N THR A 60 6.37 -10.42 -6.63
CA THR A 60 6.85 -11.71 -7.19
C THR A 60 6.02 -12.20 -8.37
N SER A 61 4.91 -11.53 -8.69
CA SER A 61 4.02 -11.96 -9.76
C SER A 61 4.71 -11.94 -11.13
N ARG A 62 4.39 -12.93 -11.98
CA ARG A 62 4.80 -12.96 -13.39
C ARG A 62 4.17 -11.83 -14.20
N ASP A 63 3.04 -11.29 -13.74
CA ASP A 63 2.36 -10.16 -14.38
C ASP A 63 3.10 -8.83 -14.12
N ALA A 64 3.61 -8.22 -15.19
CA ALA A 64 4.30 -6.95 -15.13
C ALA A 64 3.42 -5.80 -14.60
N ASN A 65 2.11 -5.84 -14.84
CA ASN A 65 1.19 -4.81 -14.36
C ASN A 65 1.01 -4.90 -12.86
N ARG A 66 0.92 -6.12 -12.31
CA ARG A 66 0.91 -6.34 -10.86
C ARG A 66 2.19 -5.85 -10.19
N ARG A 67 3.37 -6.17 -10.75
CA ARG A 67 4.65 -5.66 -10.21
C ARG A 67 4.72 -4.13 -10.20
N LYS A 68 4.30 -3.51 -11.30
CA LYS A 68 4.21 -2.03 -11.41
C LYS A 68 3.19 -1.45 -10.41
N GLY A 69 2.05 -2.11 -10.24
CA GLY A 69 1.04 -1.75 -9.24
C GLY A 69 1.57 -1.83 -7.82
N ALA A 70 2.30 -2.91 -7.50
CA ALA A 70 2.98 -3.10 -6.21
C ALA A 70 3.89 -1.91 -5.88
N LEU A 71 4.71 -1.49 -6.85
CA LEU A 71 5.67 -0.41 -6.66
C LEU A 71 4.96 0.92 -6.33
N ILE A 72 3.90 1.26 -7.09
CA ILE A 72 3.12 2.48 -6.85
C ILE A 72 2.36 2.37 -5.52
N GLY A 73 1.78 1.20 -5.23
CA GLY A 73 1.10 0.91 -3.97
C GLY A 73 2.02 1.09 -2.76
N LEU A 74 3.22 0.49 -2.77
CA LEU A 74 4.23 0.63 -1.72
C LEU A 74 4.68 2.08 -1.54
N ALA A 75 4.85 2.84 -2.64
CA ALA A 75 5.15 4.26 -2.56
C ALA A 75 4.01 5.04 -1.88
N ALA A 76 2.76 4.75 -2.23
CA ALA A 76 1.57 5.35 -1.63
C ALA A 76 1.44 4.99 -0.13
N MET A 77 1.77 3.75 0.26
CA MET A 77 1.87 3.36 1.66
C MET A 77 2.93 4.20 2.39
N GLY A 78 4.11 4.38 1.80
CA GLY A 78 5.17 5.22 2.35
C GLY A 78 4.70 6.66 2.59
N ILE A 79 3.88 7.22 1.69
CA ILE A 79 3.27 8.55 1.85
C ILE A 79 2.26 8.57 3.00
N GLY A 80 1.38 7.57 3.08
CA GLY A 80 0.39 7.44 4.15
C GLY A 80 1.03 7.32 5.54
N LEU A 81 2.16 6.61 5.64
CA LEU A 81 2.96 6.51 6.86
C LEU A 81 3.73 7.81 7.17
N ARG A 82 4.25 8.48 6.14
CA ARG A 82 5.04 9.73 6.26
C ARG A 82 4.27 10.96 6.69
N LYS A 83 2.93 10.94 6.77
CA LYS A 83 2.19 12.08 7.33
C LYS A 83 2.40 12.29 8.84
N ILE A 84 3.19 11.43 9.49
CA ILE A 84 3.89 11.81 10.72
C ILE A 84 4.84 12.95 10.36
N LYS A 85 4.70 14.12 11.00
CA LYS A 85 5.77 15.12 11.04
C LYS A 85 7.05 14.42 11.48
N ILE A 86 7.86 13.98 10.53
CA ILE A 86 9.26 13.67 10.80
C ILE A 86 9.87 15.05 10.96
N ASP A 87 9.80 15.57 12.18
CA ASP A 87 10.67 16.65 12.62
C ASP A 87 12.07 16.08 12.52
N PHE A 88 12.68 16.22 11.34
CA PHE A 88 14.07 15.91 11.11
C PHE A 88 14.89 17.04 11.74
N ARG A 89 14.67 17.29 13.04
CA ARG A 89 15.62 18.00 13.87
C ARG A 89 16.70 16.97 14.20
N PRO A 90 17.90 17.07 13.61
CA PRO A 90 19.04 16.38 14.18
C PRO A 90 19.13 16.82 15.64
N LYS A 91 18.88 15.88 16.56
CA LYS A 91 19.26 16.09 17.95
C LYS A 91 20.77 15.98 18.00
N ASP A 92 21.39 17.15 18.11
CA ASP A 92 22.66 17.41 18.79
C ASP A 92 23.86 16.56 18.33
N PHE A 93 24.73 17.21 17.54
CA PHE A 93 26.17 16.96 17.59
C PHE A 93 26.75 17.67 18.82
#